data_AF-A0A1J5FJW2-F1
#
_entry.id   AF-A0A1J5FJW2-F1
#
_cell.length_a   1.000
_cell.length_b   1.000
_cell.length_c   1.000
_cell.angle_alpha   90.00
_cell.angle_beta   90.00
_cell.angle_gamma   90.00
#
_symmetry.space_group_name_H-M   'P 1'
#
loop_
_entity.id
_entity.type
_entity.pdbx_description
1 polymer ?
#
loop_
_entity_poly.entity_id
_entity_poly.type
_entity_poly.pdbx_seq_one_letter_code
_entity_poly.pdbx_strand_id
1 'polypeptide(L)'
;MDGNNSRNNMMYYNQLLRNERNKKKVQPKKRVSFASQKIDLSKFSFTPAGYEGVAYTIYFIIIPYFIGAVFLLFYVAHGNFDNFKLLDKSAILIVWAIGYEIVAAIMLLYLFFSFITYDTKNN
;
A
#
# COMPACT_ATOMS: atom_id res chain seq x y z
N MET A 1 -37.00 59.44 -12.17
CA MET A 1 -37.83 58.25 -11.92
C MET A 1 -36.92 57.05 -12.18
N ASP A 2 -36.07 56.63 -11.23
CA ASP A 2 -34.93 55.75 -11.59
C ASP A 2 -34.66 54.61 -10.59
N GLY A 3 -35.63 54.31 -9.72
CA GLY A 3 -35.47 53.26 -8.71
C GLY A 3 -35.55 51.83 -9.26
N ASN A 4 -36.19 51.63 -10.42
CA ASN A 4 -36.50 50.28 -10.92
C ASN A 4 -35.32 49.65 -11.68
N ASN A 5 -34.52 50.47 -12.36
CA ASN A 5 -33.40 49.98 -13.16
C ASN A 5 -32.23 49.49 -12.29
N SER A 6 -32.01 50.15 -11.15
CA SER A 6 -30.99 49.78 -10.17
C SER A 6 -31.26 48.41 -9.52
N ARG A 7 -32.54 48.10 -9.24
CA ARG A 7 -32.96 46.81 -8.66
C ARG A 7 -32.70 45.62 -9.58
N ASN A 8 -32.95 45.77 -10.88
CA ASN A 8 -32.76 44.69 -11.86
C ASN A 8 -31.27 44.35 -12.04
N ASN A 9 -30.40 45.36 -12.04
CA ASN A 9 -28.95 45.17 -12.17
C ASN A 9 -28.35 44.45 -10.95
N MET A 10 -28.83 44.74 -9.73
CA MET A 10 -28.38 44.04 -8.52
C MET A 10 -28.77 42.55 -8.54
N MET A 11 -29.94 42.22 -9.09
CA MET A 11 -30.42 40.84 -9.20
C MET A 11 -29.51 40.02 -10.12
N TYR A 12 -29.17 40.58 -11.29
CA TYR A 12 -28.24 39.96 -12.24
C TYR A 12 -26.83 39.80 -11.65
N TYR A 13 -26.31 40.81 -10.96
CA TYR A 13 -25.00 40.75 -10.31
C TYR A 13 -24.93 39.66 -9.24
N ASN A 14 -25.99 39.52 -8.43
CA ASN A 14 -26.08 38.46 -7.42
C ASN A 14 -26.13 37.05 -8.04
N GLN A 15 -26.72 36.89 -9.22
CA GLN A 15 -26.72 35.60 -9.95
C GLN A 15 -25.31 35.25 -10.45
N LEU A 16 -24.57 36.21 -10.98
CA LEU A 16 -23.18 36.01 -11.41
C LEU A 16 -22.30 35.61 -10.23
N LEU A 17 -22.40 36.30 -9.09
CA LEU A 17 -21.67 35.96 -7.87
C LEU A 17 -22.03 34.57 -7.34
N ARG A 18 -23.29 34.14 -7.47
CA ARG A 18 -23.74 32.81 -7.06
C ARG A 18 -23.19 31.73 -7.98
N ASN A 19 -23.12 31.99 -9.28
CA ASN A 19 -22.53 31.08 -10.27
C ASN A 19 -21.01 30.99 -10.11
N GLU A 20 -20.32 32.10 -9.82
CA GLU A 20 -18.90 32.14 -9.46
C GLU A 20 -18.62 31.31 -8.20
N ARG A 21 -19.43 31.49 -7.14
CA ARG A 21 -19.32 30.70 -5.90
C ARG A 21 -19.60 29.22 -6.13
N ASN A 22 -20.57 28.88 -6.98
CA ASN A 22 -20.91 27.49 -7.30
C ASN A 22 -19.85 26.82 -8.20
N LYS A 23 -19.20 27.56 -9.12
CA LYS A 23 -18.04 27.07 -9.88
C LYS A 23 -16.79 26.91 -9.00
N LYS A 24 -16.63 27.77 -7.99
CA LYS A 24 -15.59 27.67 -6.95
C LYS A 24 -15.93 26.73 -5.79
N LYS A 25 -17.05 26.01 -5.83
CA LYS A 25 -17.23 24.82 -4.99
C LYS A 25 -16.31 23.74 -5.54
N VAL A 26 -15.03 23.90 -5.23
CA VAL A 26 -14.03 22.84 -5.25
C VAL A 26 -14.71 21.68 -4.55
N GLN A 27 -15.04 20.64 -5.33
CA GLN A 27 -15.61 19.43 -4.74
C GLN A 27 -14.69 19.04 -3.60
N PRO A 28 -15.20 18.82 -2.38
CA PRO A 28 -14.35 18.39 -1.29
C PRO A 28 -13.66 17.13 -1.79
N LYS A 29 -12.31 17.15 -1.89
CA LYS A 29 -11.52 15.96 -2.19
C LYS A 29 -12.01 14.91 -1.19
N LYS A 30 -12.78 13.93 -1.66
CA LYS A 30 -13.26 12.85 -0.80
C LYS A 30 -12.00 12.24 -0.19
N ARG A 31 -11.92 12.25 1.14
CA ARG A 31 -10.86 11.55 1.87
C ARG A 31 -10.99 10.08 1.47
N VAL A 32 -10.16 9.63 0.54
CA VAL A 32 -10.09 8.23 0.12
C VAL A 32 -9.54 7.47 1.32
N SER A 33 -10.23 6.45 1.80
CA SER A 33 -9.69 5.63 2.90
C SER A 33 -8.34 5.05 2.48
N PHE A 34 -7.39 4.97 3.42
CA PHE A 34 -6.08 4.34 3.21
C PHE A 34 -6.24 2.91 2.65
N ALA A 35 -7.21 2.16 3.16
CA ALA A 35 -7.53 0.81 2.69
C ALA A 35 -8.14 0.75 1.27
N SER A 36 -8.54 1.89 0.70
CA SER A 36 -9.08 1.99 -0.66
C SER A 36 -8.06 2.54 -1.67
N GLN A 37 -6.79 2.64 -1.28
CA GLN A 37 -5.73 3.09 -2.17
C GLN A 37 -5.50 2.05 -3.27
N LYS A 38 -5.64 2.47 -4.53
CA LYS A 38 -5.36 1.62 -5.68
C LYS A 38 -3.85 1.41 -5.79
N ILE A 39 -3.42 0.16 -5.65
CA ILE A 39 -2.03 -0.25 -5.84
C ILE A 39 -1.87 -0.67 -7.30
N ASP A 40 -0.98 0.02 -8.02
CA ASP A 40 -0.68 -0.31 -9.41
C ASP A 40 0.54 -1.23 -9.47
N LEU A 41 0.29 -2.53 -9.63
CA LEU A 41 1.32 -3.59 -9.65
C LEU A 41 1.97 -3.75 -11.03
N SER A 42 1.40 -3.13 -12.07
CA SER A 42 1.83 -3.28 -13.47
C SER A 42 3.28 -2.83 -13.70
N LYS A 43 3.77 -1.88 -12.89
CA LYS A 43 5.13 -1.34 -12.99
C LYS A 43 6.20 -2.19 -12.32
N PHE A 44 5.82 -3.21 -11.54
CA PHE A 44 6.73 -4.02 -10.73
C PHE A 44 6.92 -5.45 -11.25
N SER A 45 6.24 -5.80 -12.35
CA SER A 45 6.25 -7.16 -12.94
C SER A 45 7.48 -7.33 -13.83
N PHE A 46 8.52 -8.01 -13.32
CA PHE A 46 9.68 -8.46 -14.11
C PHE A 46 9.42 -9.83 -14.76
N THR A 47 8.18 -10.05 -15.22
CA THR A 47 7.67 -11.36 -15.62
C THR A 47 7.06 -11.34 -17.01
N PRO A 48 7.28 -12.40 -17.83
CA PRO A 48 6.74 -12.46 -19.18
C PRO A 48 5.21 -12.44 -19.15
N ALA A 49 4.63 -11.65 -20.07
CA ALA A 49 3.19 -11.49 -20.19
C ALA A 49 2.48 -12.85 -20.27
N GLY A 50 1.49 -13.07 -19.42
CA GLY A 50 0.72 -14.33 -19.34
C GLY A 50 1.18 -15.34 -18.28
N TYR A 51 2.34 -15.15 -17.64
CA TYR A 51 2.85 -16.05 -16.59
C TYR A 51 2.89 -15.44 -15.19
N GLU A 52 2.33 -14.25 -15.01
CA GLU A 52 2.38 -13.50 -13.75
C GLU A 52 1.85 -14.30 -12.56
N GLY A 53 0.71 -15.00 -12.72
CA GLY A 53 0.12 -15.80 -11.65
C GLY A 53 1.03 -16.95 -11.17
N VAL A 54 1.69 -17.63 -12.11
CA VAL A 54 2.62 -18.72 -11.79
C VAL A 54 3.86 -18.17 -11.10
N ALA A 55 4.42 -17.08 -11.63
CA ALA A 55 5.60 -16.46 -11.06
C ALA A 55 5.33 -15.93 -9.64
N TYR A 56 4.20 -15.28 -9.40
CA TYR A 56 3.82 -14.83 -8.05
C TYR A 56 3.65 -15.99 -7.08
N THR A 57 3.06 -17.11 -7.50
CA THR A 57 2.93 -18.30 -6.66
C THR A 57 4.31 -18.86 -6.29
N ILE A 58 5.23 -18.91 -7.24
CA ILE A 58 6.61 -19.35 -7.01
C ILE A 58 7.30 -18.41 -6.02
N TYR A 59 7.19 -17.09 -6.21
CA TYR A 59 7.76 -16.11 -5.28
C TYR A 59 7.17 -16.24 -3.87
N PHE A 60 5.86 -16.46 -3.77
CA PHE A 60 5.19 -16.61 -2.49
C PHE A 60 5.72 -17.81 -1.70
N ILE A 61 6.11 -18.90 -2.38
CA ILE A 61 6.66 -20.09 -1.72
C ILE A 61 8.16 -19.93 -1.42
N ILE A 62 8.91 -19.41 -2.39
CA ILE A 62 10.38 -19.36 -2.34
C ILE A 62 10.88 -18.29 -1.36
N ILE A 63 10.29 -17.08 -1.39
CA ILE A 63 10.77 -15.95 -0.58
C ILE A 63 10.77 -16.28 0.93
N PRO A 64 9.66 -16.80 1.51
CA PRO A 64 9.64 -17.15 2.93
C PRO A 64 10.65 -18.24 3.27
N TYR A 65 10.81 -19.24 2.40
CA TYR A 65 11.80 -20.30 2.62
C TYR A 65 13.21 -19.75 2.77
N PHE A 66 13.64 -18.87 1.86
CA PHE A 66 14.97 -18.26 1.92
C PHE A 66 15.14 -17.40 3.17
N ILE A 67 14.14 -16.60 3.54
CA ILE A 67 14.19 -15.76 4.73
C ILE A 67 14.29 -16.60 5.99
N GLY A 68 13.48 -17.66 6.09
CA GLY A 68 13.54 -18.59 7.22
C GLY A 68 14.88 -19.32 7.31
N ALA A 69 15.44 -19.75 6.17
CA ALA A 69 16.73 -20.43 6.14
C ALA A 69 17.88 -19.51 6.57
N VAL A 70 17.90 -18.27 6.07
CA VAL A 70 18.86 -17.24 6.48
C VAL A 70 18.71 -16.96 7.97
N PHE A 71 17.48 -16.76 8.45
CA PHE A 71 17.22 -16.53 9.87
C PHE A 71 17.75 -17.68 10.73
N LEU A 72 17.47 -18.93 10.36
CA LEU A 72 17.91 -20.10 11.13
C LEU A 72 19.44 -20.25 11.08
N LEU A 73 20.06 -20.01 9.92
CA LEU A 73 21.52 -20.06 9.77
C LEU A 73 22.21 -19.06 10.71
N PHE A 74 21.76 -17.80 10.74
CA PHE A 74 22.40 -16.77 11.55
C PHE A 74 22.01 -16.83 13.03
N TYR A 75 20.73 -17.08 13.33
CA TYR A 75 20.20 -16.98 14.68
C TYR A 75 20.32 -18.29 15.47
N VAL A 76 20.09 -19.44 14.83
CA VAL A 76 20.09 -20.75 15.51
C VAL A 76 21.43 -21.43 15.35
N ALA A 77 21.99 -21.45 14.14
CA ALA A 77 23.27 -22.11 13.87
C ALA A 77 24.50 -21.21 14.12
N HIS A 78 24.32 -19.96 14.56
CA HIS A 78 25.37 -18.96 14.76
C HIS A 78 26.30 -18.77 13.54
N GLY A 79 25.78 -18.95 12.32
CA GLY A 79 26.52 -18.85 11.08
C GLY A 79 27.36 -20.09 10.73
N ASN A 80 27.28 -21.18 11.50
CA ASN A 80 27.98 -22.41 11.21
C ASN A 80 27.16 -23.33 10.29
N PHE A 81 27.62 -23.47 9.05
CA PHE A 81 26.99 -24.34 8.04
C PHE A 81 26.97 -25.82 8.40
N ASP A 82 27.93 -26.30 9.19
CA ASP A 82 27.96 -27.70 9.61
C ASP A 82 26.82 -27.99 10.59
N ASN A 83 26.56 -27.07 11.53
CA ASN A 83 25.41 -27.15 12.42
C ASN A 83 24.08 -27.03 11.68
N PHE A 84 24.03 -26.23 10.60
CA PHE A 84 22.84 -26.11 9.77
C PHE A 84 22.54 -27.38 8.96
N LYS A 85 23.57 -28.13 8.52
CA LYS A 85 23.39 -29.41 7.82
C LYS A 85 22.95 -30.54 8.73
N LEU A 86 23.24 -30.46 10.03
CA LEU A 86 22.77 -31.42 11.04
C LEU A 86 21.28 -31.27 11.33
N LEU A 87 20.65 -30.20 10.85
CA LEU A 87 19.23 -29.99 11.01
C LEU A 87 18.45 -31.02 10.17
N ASP A 88 17.51 -31.69 10.84
CA ASP A 88 16.74 -32.78 10.23
C ASP A 88 15.91 -32.27 9.05
N LYS A 89 15.75 -33.10 8.00
CA LYS A 89 14.98 -32.74 6.79
C LYS A 89 13.51 -32.45 7.11
N SER A 90 13.01 -32.98 8.23
CA SER A 90 11.69 -32.67 8.79
C SER A 90 11.53 -31.19 9.17
N ALA A 91 12.62 -30.48 9.45
CA ALA A 91 12.61 -29.07 9.83
C ALA A 91 12.36 -28.12 8.64
N ILE A 92 12.34 -28.60 7.39
CA ILE A 92 12.08 -27.77 6.20
C ILE A 92 10.75 -27.00 6.33
N LEU A 93 9.70 -27.65 6.83
CA LEU A 93 8.40 -27.00 7.05
C LEU A 93 8.45 -25.96 8.16
N ILE A 94 9.26 -26.21 9.20
CA ILE A 94 9.46 -25.28 10.32
C ILE A 94 10.21 -24.05 9.84
N VAL A 95 11.28 -24.23 9.07
CA VAL A 95 12.06 -23.15 8.44
C VAL A 95 11.14 -22.29 7.56
N TRP A 96 10.31 -22.95 6.75
CA TRP A 96 9.34 -22.29 5.89
C TRP A 96 8.32 -21.46 6.68
N ALA A 97 7.73 -22.04 7.73
CA ALA A 97 6.76 -21.35 8.59
C ALA A 97 7.36 -20.14 9.30
N ILE A 98 8.57 -20.26 9.87
CA ILE A 98 9.30 -19.13 10.48
C ILE A 98 9.54 -18.02 9.46
N GLY A 99 9.92 -18.40 8.25
CA GLY A 99 10.08 -17.47 7.14
C GLY A 99 8.82 -16.67 6.83
N TYR A 100 7.65 -17.31 6.86
CA TYR A 100 6.36 -16.66 6.66
C TYR A 100 6.05 -15.64 7.74
N GLU A 101 6.29 -15.99 9.01
CA GLU A 101 6.06 -15.08 10.14
C GLU A 101 6.91 -13.81 10.02
N ILE A 102 8.19 -13.96 9.64
CA ILE A 102 9.10 -12.81 9.45
C ILE A 102 8.59 -11.91 8.32
N VAL A 103 8.24 -12.49 7.16
CA VAL A 103 7.71 -11.71 6.02
C VAL A 103 6.43 -11.00 6.40
N ALA A 104 5.51 -11.68 7.08
CA ALA A 104 4.23 -11.13 7.51
C ALA A 104 4.43 -9.98 8.52
N ALA A 105 5.33 -10.15 9.48
CA ALA A 105 5.67 -9.10 10.45
C ALA A 105 6.24 -7.85 9.76
N ILE A 106 7.15 -8.02 8.80
CA ILE A 106 7.71 -6.92 8.00
C ILE A 106 6.61 -6.23 7.19
N MET A 107 5.72 -6.99 6.54
CA MET A 107 4.59 -6.42 5.80
C MET A 107 3.64 -5.63 6.70
N LEU A 108 3.28 -6.16 7.87
CA LEU A 108 2.42 -5.47 8.84
C LEU A 108 3.08 -4.18 9.33
N LEU A 109 4.37 -4.23 9.63
CA LEU A 109 5.13 -3.08 10.10
C LEU A 109 5.25 -2.01 9.01
N TYR A 110 5.44 -2.43 7.76
CA TYR A 110 5.39 -1.53 6.59
C TYR A 110 4.02 -0.88 6.41
N LEU A 111 2.94 -1.67 6.48
CA LEU A 111 1.56 -1.16 6.40
C LEU A 111 1.27 -0.18 7.52
N PHE A 112 1.75 -0.46 8.74
CA PHE A 112 1.60 0.41 9.90
C PHE A 112 2.32 1.76 9.71
N PHE A 113 3.57 1.77 9.26
CA PHE A 113 4.28 3.02 8.95
C PHE A 113 3.63 3.80 7.80
N SER A 114 3.20 3.08 6.77
CA SER A 114 2.49 3.66 5.64
C SER A 114 1.18 4.33 6.08
N PHE A 115 0.45 3.67 6.98
CA PHE A 115 -0.77 4.21 7.59
C PHE A 115 -0.50 5.49 8.39
N ILE A 116 0.50 5.50 9.28
CA ILE A 116 0.87 6.70 10.05
C ILE A 116 1.26 7.87 9.13
N THR A 117 2.05 7.57 8.09
CA THR A 117 2.49 8.58 7.11
C THR A 117 1.29 9.14 6.34
N TYR A 118 0.34 8.29 5.98
CA TYR A 118 -0.89 8.70 5.30
C TYR A 118 -1.75 9.62 6.19
N ASP A 119 -1.94 9.26 7.46
CA ASP A 119 -2.74 10.06 8.40
C ASP A 119 -2.10 11.44 8.67
N THR A 120 -0.77 11.47 8.85
CA THR A 120 0.00 12.71 9.05
C THR A 120 -0.09 13.65 7.83
N LYS A 121 -0.17 13.13 6.61
CA LYS A 121 -0.24 13.94 5.38
C LYS A 121 -1.64 14.49 5.09
N ASN A 122 -2.68 13.90 5.68
CA ASN A 122 -4.09 14.17 5.35
C ASN A 122 -4.86 14.87 6.49
N ASN A 123 -4.23 15.08 7.65
CA ASN A 123 -4.59 16.07 8.66
C ASN A 123 -3.86 17.40 8.41
#